data_AF-Q05YY9-F1
#
_entry.id   AF-Q05YY9-F1
#
_cell.length_a   1.000
_cell.length_b   1.000
_cell.length_c   1.000
_cell.angle_alpha   90.00
_cell.angle_beta   90.00
_cell.angle_gamma   90.00
#
_symmetry.space_group_name_H-M   'P 1'
#
loop_
_entity.id
_entity.type
_entity.pdbx_description
1 polymer ?
#
loop_
_entity_poly.entity_id
_entity_poly.type
_entity_poly.pdbx_seq_one_letter_code
_entity_poly.pdbx_strand_id
1 'polypeptide(L)'
;MPAGAQKRAKQPAWVKKLRSDIKADNGAGFLVKLPSGRSMVQLTVIFDDGTRQQNYLPKHLTWTAEDALTIREWTRDIRKILVEDISKTLKQAIVERQGWSGDKREDGEGAFNAEGWDNASERFLASLRPILRSNSLRLIEQRVAKALNTLKTAPKPRNYEAFIRAYAEQHFYRKDKNSNLVVVTSAGGSGRKRGIEDVTRFLSFAVEECGASSRYRPKLSAALKNQLIGTRDVDSKVGRKTIPLKDEQFSDFLDWLQVNGKNQLRLAVGLVGYFGLRECELALVMPTETANGLQLKVGMQAKANSKTRSAPAKEPRTAMYAKCKGRPENEAMDMLAQYHSGFVTFPKRLRKQIDQVGKKGFFRDVGDAFSEQVKSTQFWKDLIKTEPEMKPNSLRHSFAWRVHQSTEMIVPTRAVAAAMGHTHQTHMRYYAEFIDPDQVRKVFEQFNQSVHSA
;
A
#
# COMPACT_ATOMS: atom_id res chain seq x y z
N MET A 1 -23.91 -83.98 9.19
CA MET A 1 -23.14 -82.98 9.97
C MET A 1 -22.66 -81.89 9.01
N PRO A 2 -23.38 -80.78 8.80
CA PRO A 2 -22.90 -79.73 7.91
C PRO A 2 -21.95 -78.78 8.67
N ALA A 3 -20.84 -78.48 8.00
CA ALA A 3 -19.73 -77.69 8.50
C ALA A 3 -20.15 -76.29 8.97
N GLY A 4 -19.65 -75.90 10.14
CA GLY A 4 -19.98 -74.66 10.82
C GLY A 4 -19.66 -73.42 9.99
N ALA A 5 -20.67 -72.56 9.83
CA ALA A 5 -20.50 -71.21 9.32
C ALA A 5 -19.58 -70.43 10.27
N GLN A 6 -18.34 -70.17 9.84
CA GLN A 6 -17.44 -69.24 10.52
C GLN A 6 -18.10 -67.85 10.54
N LYS A 7 -18.54 -67.41 11.72
CA LYS A 7 -18.99 -66.05 11.97
C LYS A 7 -17.89 -65.07 11.54
N ARG A 8 -18.14 -64.29 10.47
CA ARG A 8 -17.26 -63.17 10.08
C ARG A 8 -17.08 -62.25 11.29
N ALA A 9 -15.84 -62.12 11.75
CA ALA A 9 -15.50 -61.23 12.85
C ALA A 9 -16.05 -59.82 12.57
N LYS A 10 -16.76 -59.25 13.56
CA LYS A 10 -17.39 -57.93 13.44
C LYS A 10 -16.28 -56.91 13.22
N GLN A 11 -16.31 -56.20 12.09
CA GLN A 11 -15.28 -55.23 11.75
C GLN A 11 -15.16 -54.16 12.86
N PRO A 12 -13.95 -53.82 13.33
CA PRO A 12 -13.76 -52.84 14.39
C PRO A 12 -14.38 -51.48 14.02
N ALA A 13 -14.93 -50.78 15.02
CA ALA A 13 -15.60 -49.50 14.82
C ALA A 13 -14.68 -48.44 14.20
N TRP A 14 -13.40 -48.42 14.59
CA TRP A 14 -12.41 -47.47 14.06
C TRP A 14 -12.18 -47.64 12.56
N VAL A 15 -12.24 -48.87 12.03
CA VAL A 15 -12.06 -49.12 10.59
C VAL A 15 -13.25 -48.58 9.79
N LYS A 16 -14.46 -48.73 10.32
CA LYS A 16 -15.66 -48.17 9.70
C LYS A 16 -15.59 -46.64 9.67
N LYS A 17 -15.18 -46.01 10.78
CA LYS A 17 -14.97 -44.57 10.87
C LYS A 17 -13.90 -44.09 9.89
N LEU A 18 -12.72 -44.72 9.88
CA LEU A 18 -11.62 -44.41 8.96
C LEU A 18 -12.06 -44.40 7.50
N ARG A 19 -12.76 -45.44 7.05
CA ARG A 19 -13.24 -45.52 5.66
C ARG A 19 -14.32 -44.49 5.34
N SER A 20 -15.21 -44.22 6.30
CA SER A 20 -16.22 -43.16 6.16
C SER A 20 -15.56 -41.79 6.01
N ASP A 21 -14.57 -41.50 6.85
CA ASP A 21 -13.81 -40.26 6.85
C ASP A 21 -12.98 -40.09 5.57
N ILE A 22 -12.32 -41.15 5.10
CA ILE A 22 -11.59 -41.14 3.81
C ILE A 22 -12.56 -40.88 2.66
N LYS A 23 -13.74 -41.52 2.65
CA LYS A 23 -14.75 -41.31 1.61
C LYS A 23 -15.28 -39.87 1.63
N ALA A 24 -15.47 -39.28 2.82
CA ALA A 24 -15.91 -37.89 2.96
C ALA A 24 -14.85 -36.90 2.45
N ASP A 25 -13.57 -37.12 2.74
CA ASP A 25 -12.48 -36.23 2.35
C ASP A 25 -12.07 -36.36 0.87
N ASN A 26 -12.19 -37.57 0.31
CA ASN A 26 -11.56 -37.94 -0.96
C ASN A 26 -12.53 -38.42 -2.04
N GLY A 27 -13.80 -38.66 -1.70
CA GLY A 27 -14.78 -39.28 -2.58
C GLY A 27 -14.75 -40.81 -2.54
N ALA A 28 -15.66 -41.44 -3.29
CA ALA A 28 -15.85 -42.90 -3.27
C ALA A 28 -14.72 -43.70 -3.94
N GLY A 29 -13.83 -43.04 -4.69
CA GLY A 29 -12.74 -43.68 -5.43
C GLY A 29 -11.54 -44.12 -4.58
N PHE A 30 -11.47 -43.76 -3.29
CA PHE A 30 -10.33 -44.06 -2.42
C PHE A 30 -10.69 -45.10 -1.35
N LEU A 31 -9.94 -46.21 -1.33
CA LEU A 31 -10.23 -47.36 -0.47
C LEU A 31 -8.96 -47.87 0.22
N VAL A 32 -9.03 -48.05 1.54
CA VAL A 32 -7.95 -48.65 2.34
C VAL A 32 -8.34 -49.99 2.98
N LYS A 33 -7.40 -50.94 2.96
CA LYS A 33 -7.54 -52.24 3.62
C LYS A 33 -6.19 -52.84 3.99
N LEU A 34 -6.20 -53.78 4.93
CA LEU A 34 -5.12 -54.74 5.14
C LEU A 34 -5.46 -56.05 4.42
N PRO A 35 -4.69 -56.46 3.40
CA PRO A 35 -4.88 -57.77 2.77
C PRO A 35 -4.56 -58.92 3.74
N SER A 36 -5.26 -60.05 3.60
CA SER A 36 -5.01 -61.23 4.43
C SER A 36 -3.55 -61.70 4.30
N GLY A 37 -2.89 -61.96 5.42
CA GLY A 37 -1.48 -62.42 5.45
C GLY A 37 -0.44 -61.36 5.10
N ARG A 38 -0.80 -60.06 5.07
CA ARG A 38 0.14 -58.96 4.82
C ARG A 38 0.20 -58.02 6.04
N SER A 39 1.35 -57.35 6.20
CA SER A 39 1.59 -56.35 7.25
C SER A 39 1.44 -54.90 6.78
N MET A 40 1.29 -54.67 5.47
CA MET A 40 1.25 -53.33 4.88
C MET A 40 -0.17 -52.92 4.49
N VAL A 41 -0.51 -51.66 4.77
CA VAL A 41 -1.78 -51.05 4.37
C VAL A 41 -1.80 -50.88 2.86
N GLN A 42 -2.85 -51.37 2.21
CA GLN A 42 -3.08 -51.23 0.79
C GLN A 42 -4.04 -50.06 0.53
N LEU A 43 -3.62 -49.12 -0.33
CA LEU A 43 -4.46 -48.07 -0.89
C LEU A 43 -4.88 -48.46 -2.31
N THR A 44 -6.17 -48.40 -2.59
CA THR A 44 -6.77 -48.54 -3.91
C THR A 44 -7.37 -47.21 -4.32
N VAL A 45 -7.07 -46.78 -5.54
CA VAL A 45 -7.67 -45.61 -6.18
C VAL A 45 -8.41 -46.06 -7.43
N ILE A 46 -9.66 -45.63 -7.57
CA ILE A 46 -10.49 -45.78 -8.76
C ILE A 46 -10.62 -44.38 -9.36
N PHE A 47 -10.11 -44.20 -10.57
CA PHE A 47 -10.15 -42.94 -11.29
C PHE A 47 -11.47 -42.76 -12.04
N ASP A 48 -11.74 -41.54 -12.49
CA ASP A 48 -12.99 -41.18 -13.16
C ASP A 48 -13.19 -41.90 -14.50
N ASP A 49 -12.09 -42.34 -15.13
CA ASP A 49 -12.08 -43.18 -16.35
C ASP A 49 -12.36 -44.68 -16.05
N GLY A 50 -12.67 -45.02 -14.80
CA GLY A 50 -12.93 -46.38 -14.34
C GLY A 50 -11.67 -47.23 -14.14
N THR A 51 -10.47 -46.70 -14.44
CA THR A 51 -9.22 -47.41 -14.20
C THR A 51 -8.94 -47.53 -12.71
N ARG A 52 -8.30 -48.63 -12.33
CA ARG A 52 -8.02 -48.96 -10.93
C ARG A 52 -6.53 -49.16 -10.73
N GLN A 53 -5.95 -48.39 -9.81
CA GLN A 53 -4.59 -48.60 -9.34
C GLN A 53 -4.58 -49.03 -7.87
N GLN A 54 -3.61 -49.87 -7.53
CA GLN A 54 -3.43 -50.37 -6.17
C GLN A 54 -1.96 -50.30 -5.81
N ASN A 55 -1.66 -49.81 -4.61
CA ASN A 55 -0.31 -49.83 -4.10
C ASN A 55 -0.29 -49.86 -2.57
N TYR A 56 0.84 -50.19 -1.99
CA TYR A 56 1.01 -50.24 -0.55
C TYR A 56 1.54 -48.90 -0.03
N LEU A 57 0.97 -48.45 1.09
CA LEU A 57 1.51 -47.33 1.84
C LEU A 57 2.83 -47.75 2.53
N PRO A 58 3.67 -46.80 2.96
CA PRO A 58 4.95 -47.13 3.57
C PRO A 58 4.85 -48.05 4.78
N LYS A 59 5.90 -48.85 5.00
CA LYS A 59 5.96 -49.89 6.04
C LYS A 59 5.77 -49.38 7.48
N HIS A 60 5.99 -48.09 7.74
CA HIS A 60 5.80 -47.50 9.07
C HIS A 60 4.32 -47.25 9.41
N LEU A 61 3.42 -47.28 8.43
CA LEU A 61 1.97 -47.16 8.67
C LEU A 61 1.37 -48.54 8.89
N THR A 62 0.93 -48.80 10.11
CA THR A 62 0.36 -50.07 10.55
C THR A 62 -1.17 -50.04 10.51
N TRP A 63 -1.83 -51.18 10.33
CA TRP A 63 -3.29 -51.25 10.31
C TRP A 63 -3.88 -51.32 11.73
N THR A 64 -3.69 -50.25 12.48
CA THR A 64 -4.12 -50.10 13.87
C THR A 64 -5.00 -48.86 14.04
N ALA A 65 -5.66 -48.74 15.19
CA ALA A 65 -6.48 -47.56 15.48
C ALA A 65 -5.64 -46.29 15.65
N GLU A 66 -4.40 -46.42 16.12
CA GLU A 66 -3.45 -45.32 16.34
C GLU A 66 -3.03 -44.67 15.01
N ASP A 67 -2.70 -45.49 14.02
CA ASP A 67 -2.30 -45.02 12.69
C ASP A 67 -3.48 -44.62 11.79
N ALA A 68 -4.72 -44.76 12.24
CA ALA A 68 -5.91 -44.50 11.43
C ALA A 68 -5.94 -43.06 10.91
N LEU A 69 -5.58 -42.09 11.76
CA LEU A 69 -5.48 -40.69 11.37
C LEU A 69 -4.40 -40.53 10.30
N THR A 70 -3.18 -40.98 10.58
CA THR A 70 -2.04 -40.93 9.64
C THR A 70 -2.36 -41.57 8.29
N ILE A 71 -3.07 -42.71 8.25
CA ILE A 71 -3.51 -43.36 7.00
C ILE A 71 -4.50 -42.48 6.22
N ARG A 72 -5.47 -41.86 6.90
CA ARG A 72 -6.43 -40.92 6.29
C ARG A 72 -5.70 -39.73 5.69
N GLU A 73 -4.74 -39.20 6.42
CA GLU A 73 -3.93 -38.05 6.04
C GLU A 73 -3.05 -38.31 4.82
N TRP A 74 -2.38 -39.46 4.80
CA TRP A 74 -1.65 -39.96 3.64
C TRP A 74 -2.55 -40.10 2.42
N THR A 75 -3.75 -40.67 2.60
CA THR A 75 -4.72 -40.82 1.51
C THR A 75 -5.15 -39.45 0.94
N ARG A 76 -5.34 -38.45 1.81
CA ARG A 76 -5.67 -37.08 1.42
C ARG A 76 -4.56 -36.40 0.63
N ASP A 77 -3.32 -36.53 1.08
CA ASP A 77 -2.18 -35.91 0.40
C ASP A 77 -1.91 -36.58 -0.96
N ILE A 78 -2.02 -37.90 -1.03
CA ILE A 78 -1.93 -38.65 -2.29
C ILE A 78 -3.00 -38.18 -3.27
N ARG A 79 -4.26 -38.00 -2.83
CA ARG A 79 -5.31 -37.45 -3.69
C ARG A 79 -4.94 -36.06 -4.22
N LYS A 80 -4.41 -35.18 -3.36
CA LYS A 80 -4.00 -33.84 -3.77
C LYS A 80 -2.94 -33.91 -4.88
N ILE A 81 -1.92 -34.75 -4.73
CA ILE A 81 -0.86 -34.93 -5.74
C ILE A 81 -1.46 -35.40 -7.07
N LEU A 82 -2.38 -36.38 -7.04
CA LEU A 82 -3.01 -36.93 -8.25
C LEU A 82 -3.98 -35.95 -8.93
N VAL A 83 -4.57 -35.02 -8.19
CA VAL A 83 -5.44 -33.96 -8.75
C VAL A 83 -4.61 -32.82 -9.34
N GLU A 84 -3.47 -32.48 -8.71
CA GLU A 84 -2.57 -31.43 -9.19
C GLU A 84 -1.78 -31.86 -10.43
N ASP A 85 -1.50 -33.16 -10.58
CA ASP A 85 -0.82 -33.73 -11.75
C ASP A 85 -1.43 -35.09 -12.16
N ILE A 86 -2.27 -35.04 -13.19
CA ILE A 86 -3.03 -36.20 -13.72
C ILE A 86 -2.10 -37.26 -14.36
N SER A 87 -0.86 -36.89 -14.71
CA SER A 87 0.09 -37.81 -15.34
C SER A 87 0.77 -38.77 -14.35
N LYS A 88 0.66 -38.50 -13.04
CA LYS A 88 1.32 -39.30 -12.00
C LYS A 88 0.57 -40.59 -11.68
N THR A 89 1.32 -41.67 -11.57
CA THR A 89 0.83 -42.95 -11.05
C THR A 89 0.70 -42.93 -9.53
N LEU A 90 -0.13 -43.82 -8.97
CA LEU A 90 -0.27 -43.98 -7.52
C LEU A 90 1.06 -44.30 -6.83
N LYS A 91 1.96 -45.03 -7.50
CA LYS A 91 3.31 -45.31 -7.00
C LYS A 91 4.15 -44.05 -6.90
N GLN A 92 4.15 -43.21 -7.93
CA GLN A 92 4.89 -41.93 -7.92
C GLN A 92 4.33 -40.98 -6.86
N ALA A 93 3.01 -40.89 -6.70
CA ALA A 93 2.39 -40.06 -5.67
C ALA A 93 2.76 -40.51 -4.24
N ILE A 94 2.86 -41.82 -3.99
CA ILE A 94 3.31 -42.36 -2.69
C ILE A 94 4.78 -42.03 -2.44
N VAL A 95 5.65 -42.22 -3.43
CA VAL A 95 7.10 -41.92 -3.33
C VAL A 95 7.33 -40.42 -3.11
N GLU A 96 6.59 -39.57 -3.82
CA GLU A 96 6.65 -38.13 -3.65
C GLU A 96 6.19 -37.71 -2.26
N ARG A 97 5.07 -38.26 -1.77
CA ARG A 97 4.60 -38.02 -0.40
C ARG A 97 5.60 -38.51 0.65
N GLN A 98 6.30 -39.61 0.37
CA GLN A 98 7.35 -40.15 1.23
C GLN A 98 8.61 -39.27 1.23
N GLY A 99 8.92 -38.62 0.11
CA GLY A 99 10.00 -37.65 -0.05
C GLY A 99 9.72 -36.28 0.55
N TRP A 100 8.51 -36.03 1.08
CA TRP A 100 8.22 -34.83 1.87
C TRP A 100 9.03 -34.91 3.18
N SER A 101 10.22 -34.30 3.19
CA SER A 101 11.07 -34.24 4.37
C SER A 101 10.45 -33.29 5.40
N GLY A 102 9.88 -33.87 6.46
CA GLY A 102 9.58 -33.14 7.69
C GLY A 102 8.41 -32.19 7.60
N ASP A 103 7.21 -32.71 7.31
CA ASP A 103 6.00 -32.18 7.93
C ASP A 103 5.46 -33.26 8.86
N LYS A 104 5.97 -33.24 10.11
CA LYS A 104 5.12 -33.65 11.22
C LYS A 104 3.89 -32.79 11.10
N ARG A 105 2.74 -33.39 10.77
CA ARG A 105 1.51 -32.78 11.22
C ARG A 105 1.54 -32.91 12.73
N GLU A 106 1.69 -31.76 13.39
CA GLU A 106 1.02 -31.55 14.65
C GLU A 106 -0.48 -31.42 14.35
N ASP A 107 -1.15 -32.51 14.01
CA ASP A 107 -2.51 -32.74 14.48
C ASP A 107 -2.44 -33.41 15.86
N GLY A 108 -1.83 -32.63 16.75
CA GLY A 108 -1.65 -32.85 18.18
C GLY A 108 -1.44 -31.52 18.94
N GLU A 109 -1.12 -30.42 18.26
CA GLU A 109 -1.17 -29.06 18.80
C GLU A 109 -2.02 -28.14 17.91
N GLY A 110 -2.67 -27.16 18.52
CA GLY A 110 -3.82 -26.45 17.97
C GLY A 110 -3.58 -25.75 16.62
N ALA A 111 -4.68 -25.62 15.86
CA ALA A 111 -4.79 -24.75 14.69
C ALA A 111 -3.93 -23.50 14.83
N PHE A 112 -3.06 -23.20 13.84
CA PHE A 112 -2.20 -22.00 13.75
C PHE A 112 -2.72 -20.89 14.67
N ASN A 113 -2.17 -20.91 15.88
CA ASN A 113 -2.85 -20.39 17.06
C ASN A 113 -2.71 -18.86 17.08
N ALA A 114 -3.20 -18.22 18.13
CA ALA A 114 -3.07 -16.77 18.24
C ALA A 114 -1.60 -16.31 18.16
N GLU A 115 -0.70 -17.08 18.76
CA GLU A 115 0.75 -16.82 18.79
C GLU A 115 1.41 -17.03 17.42
N GLY A 116 0.97 -18.02 16.64
CA GLY A 116 1.43 -18.23 15.27
C GLY A 116 1.14 -17.03 14.36
N TRP A 117 -0.05 -16.42 14.50
CA TRP A 117 -0.40 -15.19 13.77
C TRP A 117 0.44 -14.00 14.20
N ASP A 118 0.68 -13.87 15.51
CA ASP A 118 1.52 -12.80 16.04
C ASP A 118 2.98 -12.96 15.54
N ASN A 119 3.55 -14.17 15.59
CA ASN A 119 4.89 -14.46 15.07
C ASN A 119 5.02 -14.20 13.56
N ALA A 120 4.05 -14.64 12.76
CA ALA A 120 4.04 -14.38 11.32
C ALA A 120 3.99 -12.89 11.02
N SER A 121 3.25 -12.11 11.83
CA SER A 121 3.17 -10.66 11.68
C SER A 121 4.52 -9.99 11.96
N GLU A 122 5.22 -10.42 13.00
CA GLU A 122 6.52 -9.89 13.39
C GLU A 122 7.57 -10.20 12.32
N ARG A 123 7.62 -11.45 11.84
CA ARG A 123 8.53 -11.88 10.76
C ARG A 123 8.24 -11.11 9.47
N PHE A 124 6.96 -10.96 9.11
CA PHE A 124 6.56 -10.19 7.93
C PHE A 124 7.01 -8.73 8.04
N LEU A 125 6.72 -8.05 9.15
CA LEU A 125 7.13 -6.66 9.36
C LEU A 125 8.64 -6.51 9.44
N ALA A 126 9.35 -7.47 10.07
CA ALA A 126 10.80 -7.50 10.10
C ALA A 126 11.42 -7.56 8.69
N SER A 127 10.84 -8.35 7.79
CA SER A 127 11.28 -8.41 6.38
C SER A 127 11.12 -7.08 5.64
N LEU A 128 10.13 -6.25 6.03
CA LEU A 128 9.82 -4.98 5.38
C LEU A 128 10.61 -3.79 5.97
N ARG A 129 11.02 -3.88 7.23
CA ARG A 129 11.78 -2.82 7.94
C ARG A 129 13.01 -2.32 7.18
N PRO A 130 13.90 -3.17 6.62
CA PRO A 130 15.06 -2.68 5.88
C PRO A 130 14.70 -2.09 4.51
N ILE A 131 13.52 -2.42 3.97
CA ILE A 131 13.13 -2.09 2.59
C ILE A 131 12.29 -0.81 2.52
N LEU A 132 11.40 -0.59 3.50
CA LEU A 132 10.34 0.42 3.40
C LEU A 132 10.58 1.65 4.25
N ARG A 133 10.27 2.83 3.67
CA ARG A 133 10.25 4.13 4.37
C ARG A 133 9.39 4.05 5.65
N SER A 134 9.84 4.69 6.72
CA SER A 134 9.17 4.66 8.05
C SER A 134 7.67 4.95 8.01
N ASN A 135 7.22 5.92 7.21
CA ASN A 135 5.77 6.20 7.08
C ASN A 135 4.99 5.11 6.35
N SER A 136 5.59 4.52 5.31
CA SER A 136 4.98 3.39 4.60
C SER A 136 4.90 2.18 5.51
N LEU A 137 5.99 1.88 6.22
CA LEU A 137 6.05 0.80 7.21
C LEU A 137 4.98 0.99 8.29
N ARG A 138 4.90 2.17 8.92
CA ARG A 138 3.89 2.49 9.95
C ARG A 138 2.46 2.24 9.47
N LEU A 139 2.15 2.57 8.21
CA LEU A 139 0.82 2.33 7.64
C LEU A 139 0.55 0.83 7.38
N ILE A 140 1.58 0.05 7.05
CA ILE A 140 1.46 -1.41 6.91
C ILE A 140 1.33 -2.06 8.27
N GLU A 141 2.12 -1.67 9.27
CA GLU A 141 2.01 -2.11 10.67
C GLU A 141 0.58 -1.93 11.19
N GLN A 142 -0.02 -0.76 10.96
CA GLN A 142 -1.42 -0.51 11.33
C GLN A 142 -2.42 -1.44 10.63
N ARG A 143 -2.19 -1.80 9.36
CA ARG A 143 -3.07 -2.71 8.59
C ARG A 143 -2.89 -4.16 9.02
N VAL A 144 -1.65 -4.57 9.30
CA VAL A 144 -1.34 -5.90 9.82
C VAL A 144 -1.94 -6.07 11.21
N ALA A 145 -1.82 -5.08 12.10
CA ALA A 145 -2.47 -5.09 13.40
C ALA A 145 -4.01 -5.24 13.29
N LYS A 146 -4.63 -4.54 12.32
CA LYS A 146 -6.05 -4.71 12.01
C LYS A 146 -6.37 -6.12 11.51
N ALA A 147 -5.51 -6.72 10.68
CA ALA A 147 -5.67 -8.09 10.20
C ALA A 147 -5.62 -9.09 11.35
N LEU A 148 -4.68 -8.95 12.28
CA LEU A 148 -4.60 -9.77 13.49
C LEU A 148 -5.87 -9.65 14.32
N ASN A 149 -6.38 -8.42 14.50
CA ASN A 149 -7.65 -8.22 15.20
C ASN A 149 -8.80 -8.98 14.53
N THR A 150 -8.88 -8.95 13.19
CA THR A 150 -9.90 -9.69 12.43
C THR A 150 -9.76 -11.21 12.58
N LEU A 151 -8.53 -11.74 12.58
CA LEU A 151 -8.28 -13.18 12.79
C LEU A 151 -8.65 -13.64 14.20
N LYS A 152 -8.53 -12.76 15.20
CA LYS A 152 -8.81 -13.03 16.61
C LYS A 152 -10.28 -12.84 16.99
N THR A 153 -11.00 -11.96 16.29
CA THR A 153 -12.41 -11.61 16.57
C THR A 153 -13.36 -12.76 16.19
N ALA A 154 -14.32 -13.07 17.07
CA ALA A 154 -15.36 -14.06 16.78
C ALA A 154 -16.50 -13.45 15.92
N PRO A 155 -17.07 -14.19 14.95
CA PRO A 155 -16.67 -15.53 14.51
C PRO A 155 -15.35 -15.51 13.75
N LYS A 156 -14.41 -16.39 14.13
CA LYS A 156 -13.08 -16.43 13.51
C LYS A 156 -13.20 -16.82 12.03
N PRO A 157 -12.62 -16.05 11.10
CA PRO A 157 -12.73 -16.34 9.68
C PRO A 157 -12.06 -17.68 9.36
N ARG A 158 -12.76 -18.56 8.63
CA ARG A 158 -12.31 -19.94 8.36
C ARG A 158 -11.44 -20.07 7.11
N ASN A 159 -11.40 -19.07 6.23
CA ASN A 159 -10.62 -19.08 4.99
C ASN A 159 -10.31 -17.64 4.54
N TYR A 160 -9.57 -17.49 3.44
CA TYR A 160 -9.21 -16.19 2.88
C TYR A 160 -10.44 -15.30 2.57
N GLU A 161 -11.47 -15.86 1.94
CA GLU A 161 -12.65 -15.09 1.55
C GLU A 161 -13.43 -14.58 2.76
N ALA A 162 -13.66 -15.45 3.75
CA ALA A 162 -14.28 -15.06 5.02
C ALA A 162 -13.46 -14.00 5.75
N PHE A 163 -12.12 -14.13 5.74
CA PHE A 163 -11.22 -13.15 6.34
C PHE A 163 -11.34 -11.78 5.66
N ILE A 164 -11.25 -11.73 4.33
CA ILE A 164 -11.18 -10.43 3.63
C ILE A 164 -12.51 -9.68 3.72
N ARG A 165 -13.64 -10.40 3.76
CA ARG A 165 -14.97 -9.83 4.01
C ARG A 165 -15.09 -9.31 5.45
N ALA A 166 -14.69 -10.09 6.44
CA ALA A 166 -14.70 -9.66 7.84
C ALA A 166 -13.77 -8.46 8.09
N TYR A 167 -12.59 -8.45 7.46
CA TYR A 167 -11.66 -7.33 7.53
C TYR A 167 -12.28 -6.05 6.95
N ALA A 168 -12.92 -6.16 5.79
CA ALA A 168 -13.61 -5.02 5.17
C ALA A 168 -14.75 -4.50 6.05
N GLU A 169 -15.58 -5.39 6.59
CA GLU A 169 -16.70 -5.03 7.47
C GLU A 169 -16.22 -4.29 8.74
N GLN A 170 -15.20 -4.84 9.42
CA GLN A 170 -14.69 -4.30 10.68
C GLN A 170 -13.93 -2.98 10.53
N HIS A 171 -13.24 -2.78 9.40
CA HIS A 171 -12.26 -1.69 9.28
C HIS A 171 -12.61 -0.63 8.24
N PHE A 172 -13.56 -0.90 7.33
CA PHE A 172 -14.06 0.10 6.39
C PHE A 172 -15.35 0.76 6.87
N TYR A 173 -16.03 0.15 7.84
CA TYR A 173 -17.28 0.62 8.42
C TYR A 173 -17.18 0.69 9.95
N ARG A 174 -18.02 1.50 10.58
CA ARG A 174 -18.21 1.58 12.04
C ARG A 174 -19.70 1.71 12.31
N LYS A 175 -20.21 1.05 13.35
CA LYS A 175 -21.60 1.24 13.77
C LYS A 175 -21.80 2.63 14.41
N ASP A 176 -22.86 3.35 14.04
CA ASP A 176 -23.30 4.55 14.74
C ASP A 176 -24.07 4.19 16.03
N LYS A 177 -24.59 5.22 16.71
CA LYS A 177 -25.39 5.06 17.94
C LYS A 177 -26.64 4.20 17.75
N ASN A 178 -27.11 4.06 16.51
CA ASN A 178 -28.31 3.33 16.13
C ASN A 178 -27.96 1.97 15.49
N SER A 179 -26.71 1.51 15.64
CA SER A 179 -26.19 0.28 15.06
C SER A 179 -26.10 0.23 13.53
N ASN A 180 -26.25 1.36 12.83
CA ASN A 180 -26.09 1.44 11.38
C ASN A 180 -24.60 1.52 11.00
N LEU A 181 -24.22 0.84 9.92
CA LEU A 181 -22.85 0.89 9.40
C LEU A 181 -22.58 2.23 8.70
N VAL A 182 -21.72 3.05 9.31
CA VAL A 182 -21.18 4.29 8.76
C VAL A 182 -19.82 4.03 8.12
N VAL A 183 -19.60 4.60 6.94
CA VAL A 183 -18.33 4.48 6.21
C VAL A 183 -17.21 5.22 6.95
N VAL A 184 -16.17 4.49 7.36
CA VAL A 184 -14.95 5.04 7.97
C VAL A 184 -13.86 5.24 6.93
N THR A 185 -13.77 4.32 5.98
CA THR A 185 -12.85 4.43 4.85
C THR A 185 -13.66 4.57 3.58
N SER A 186 -13.53 5.71 2.88
CA SER A 186 -14.31 6.02 1.67
C SER A 186 -14.25 4.90 0.61
N ALA A 187 -15.40 4.53 0.04
CA ALA A 187 -15.48 3.63 -1.11
C ALA A 187 -14.69 4.17 -2.31
N GLY A 188 -14.11 3.28 -3.10
CA GLY A 188 -13.20 3.58 -4.22
C GLY A 188 -11.92 4.36 -3.85
N GLY A 189 -11.67 4.56 -2.55
CA GLY A 189 -10.49 5.25 -2.05
C GLY A 189 -9.22 4.39 -2.06
N SER A 190 -8.06 5.03 -2.16
CA SER A 190 -6.76 4.36 -2.07
C SER A 190 -6.55 3.68 -0.70
N GLY A 191 -7.27 4.10 0.34
CA GLY A 191 -7.26 3.48 1.66
C GLY A 191 -7.75 2.04 1.65
N ARG A 192 -8.93 1.76 1.04
CA ARG A 192 -9.47 0.40 0.93
C ARG A 192 -8.59 -0.48 0.06
N LYS A 193 -8.17 0.04 -1.11
CA LYS A 193 -7.26 -0.65 -2.03
C LYS A 193 -5.97 -1.10 -1.33
N ARG A 194 -5.24 -0.17 -0.69
CA ARG A 194 -4.00 -0.49 0.03
C ARG A 194 -4.24 -1.40 1.23
N GLY A 195 -5.37 -1.21 1.93
CA GLY A 195 -5.80 -2.08 3.02
C GLY A 195 -5.85 -3.55 2.58
N ILE A 196 -6.60 -3.83 1.52
CA ILE A 196 -6.76 -5.19 0.96
C ILE A 196 -5.42 -5.73 0.44
N GLU A 197 -4.66 -4.92 -0.30
CA GLU A 197 -3.38 -5.36 -0.90
C GLU A 197 -2.34 -5.73 0.18
N ASP A 198 -2.19 -4.92 1.23
CA ASP A 198 -1.21 -5.18 2.29
C ASP A 198 -1.57 -6.40 3.13
N VAL A 199 -2.85 -6.59 3.50
CA VAL A 199 -3.27 -7.76 4.29
C VAL A 199 -3.25 -9.04 3.46
N THR A 200 -3.51 -8.93 2.15
CA THR A 200 -3.36 -10.05 1.22
C THR A 200 -1.91 -10.49 1.13
N ARG A 201 -0.97 -9.54 1.01
CA ARG A 201 0.46 -9.82 1.03
C ARG A 201 0.91 -10.47 2.34
N PHE A 202 0.39 -10.00 3.47
CA PHE A 202 0.65 -10.61 4.78
C PHE A 202 0.16 -12.06 4.85
N LEU A 203 -1.07 -12.35 4.39
CA LEU A 203 -1.59 -13.72 4.40
C LEU A 203 -0.82 -14.65 3.47
N SER A 204 -0.38 -14.19 2.29
CA SER A 204 0.54 -14.96 1.44
C SER A 204 1.81 -15.34 2.21
N PHE A 205 2.46 -14.36 2.85
CA PHE A 205 3.66 -14.61 3.65
C PHE A 205 3.41 -15.60 4.80
N ALA A 206 2.29 -15.46 5.51
CA ALA A 206 1.96 -16.38 6.61
C ALA A 206 1.78 -17.83 6.12
N VAL A 207 1.17 -18.02 4.95
CA VAL A 207 0.96 -19.35 4.35
C VAL A 207 2.25 -19.92 3.77
N GLU A 208 3.03 -19.11 3.07
CA GLU A 208 4.20 -19.56 2.30
C GLU A 208 5.45 -19.71 3.18
N GLU A 209 5.62 -18.88 4.21
CA GLU A 209 6.88 -18.76 4.99
C GLU A 209 6.73 -19.11 6.48
N CYS A 210 5.49 -19.21 6.98
CA CYS A 210 5.21 -19.41 8.41
C CYS A 210 4.33 -20.63 8.70
N GLY A 211 3.89 -21.39 7.68
CA GLY A 211 3.10 -22.61 7.88
C GLY A 211 1.62 -22.38 8.20
N ALA A 212 1.08 -21.18 7.97
CA ALA A 212 -0.36 -20.96 8.10
C ALA A 212 -1.14 -21.82 7.09
N SER A 213 -2.33 -22.28 7.49
CA SER A 213 -3.14 -23.17 6.65
C SER A 213 -3.41 -22.59 5.26
N SER A 214 -3.22 -23.43 4.22
CA SER A 214 -3.46 -23.09 2.81
C SER A 214 -4.85 -22.55 2.49
N ARG A 215 -5.84 -22.76 3.37
CA ARG A 215 -7.19 -22.15 3.29
C ARG A 215 -7.16 -20.62 3.35
N TYR A 216 -6.12 -20.02 3.91
CA TYR A 216 -5.90 -18.57 3.93
C TYR A 216 -5.11 -18.06 2.74
N ARG A 217 -4.70 -18.95 1.81
CA ARG A 217 -3.98 -18.55 0.61
C ARG A 217 -4.84 -17.59 -0.21
N PRO A 218 -4.33 -16.40 -0.57
CA PRO A 218 -5.11 -15.42 -1.30
C PRO A 218 -5.66 -15.91 -2.62
N LYS A 219 -6.97 -15.77 -2.78
CA LYS A 219 -7.72 -16.03 -4.02
C LYS A 219 -8.72 -14.89 -4.21
N LEU A 220 -8.23 -13.71 -4.57
CA LEU A 220 -9.07 -12.54 -4.74
C LEU A 220 -9.50 -12.39 -6.20
N SER A 221 -10.76 -12.73 -6.49
CA SER A 221 -11.33 -12.47 -7.81
C SER A 221 -11.43 -10.96 -8.06
N ALA A 222 -11.36 -10.55 -9.33
CA ALA A 222 -11.53 -9.15 -9.71
C ALA A 222 -12.90 -8.61 -9.25
N ALA A 223 -13.95 -9.42 -9.34
CA ALA A 223 -15.30 -9.08 -8.87
C ALA A 223 -15.33 -8.81 -7.35
N LEU A 224 -14.74 -9.69 -6.54
CA LEU A 224 -14.68 -9.51 -5.08
C LEU A 224 -13.81 -8.31 -4.69
N LYS A 225 -12.68 -8.11 -5.39
CA LYS A 225 -11.83 -6.92 -5.20
C LYS A 225 -12.62 -5.63 -5.43
N ASN A 226 -13.36 -5.56 -6.54
CA ASN A 226 -14.17 -4.39 -6.88
C ASN A 226 -15.32 -4.19 -5.89
N GLN A 227 -15.97 -5.25 -5.44
CA GLN A 227 -17.02 -5.21 -4.41
C GLN A 227 -16.50 -4.60 -3.09
N LEU A 228 -15.33 -5.05 -2.61
CA LEU A 228 -14.80 -4.63 -1.31
C LEU A 228 -14.22 -3.21 -1.34
N ILE A 229 -13.55 -2.85 -2.44
CA ILE A 229 -13.04 -1.48 -2.63
C ILE A 229 -14.22 -0.53 -2.86
N GLY A 230 -15.23 -0.97 -3.60
CA GLY A 230 -16.33 -0.13 -4.07
C GLY A 230 -15.89 0.85 -5.15
N THR A 231 -16.86 1.53 -5.74
CA THR A 231 -16.63 2.68 -6.61
C THR A 231 -16.64 3.96 -5.79
N ARG A 232 -15.97 4.99 -6.29
CA ARG A 232 -16.24 6.35 -5.84
C ARG A 232 -17.53 6.79 -6.49
N ASP A 233 -18.37 7.50 -5.76
CA ASP A 233 -19.46 8.24 -6.38
C ASP A 233 -18.86 9.15 -7.45
N VAL A 234 -19.48 9.14 -8.63
CA VAL A 234 -19.15 10.07 -9.70
C VAL A 234 -19.74 11.40 -9.28
N ASP A 235 -19.04 12.08 -8.38
CA ASP A 235 -19.36 13.46 -8.08
C ASP A 235 -19.02 14.24 -9.35
N SER A 236 -20.05 14.74 -10.04
CA SER A 236 -19.92 15.54 -11.26
C SER A 236 -19.11 16.83 -11.03
N LYS A 237 -18.81 17.11 -9.75
CA LYS A 237 -17.87 18.12 -9.30
C LYS A 237 -16.80 17.45 -8.41
N VAL A 238 -15.54 17.65 -8.75
CA VAL A 238 -14.41 17.66 -7.81
C VAL A 238 -13.77 16.31 -7.43
N GLY A 239 -12.71 15.95 -8.16
CA GLY A 239 -11.53 15.44 -7.47
C GLY A 239 -10.96 16.60 -6.63
N ARG A 240 -11.10 16.59 -5.30
CA ARG A 240 -10.64 17.71 -4.43
C ARG A 240 -9.12 17.87 -4.53
N LYS A 241 -8.68 18.63 -5.54
CA LYS A 241 -7.30 19.03 -5.75
C LYS A 241 -7.05 20.26 -4.87
N THR A 242 -5.86 20.31 -4.27
CA THR A 242 -5.46 21.47 -3.47
C THR A 242 -5.60 22.72 -4.32
N ILE A 243 -6.46 23.63 -3.88
CA ILE A 243 -6.75 24.89 -4.57
C ILE A 243 -5.47 25.75 -4.52
N PRO A 244 -5.02 26.36 -5.63
CA PRO A 244 -3.90 27.28 -5.60
C PRO A 244 -4.27 28.55 -4.83
N LEU A 245 -3.28 29.14 -4.14
CA LEU A 245 -3.42 30.51 -3.67
C LEU A 245 -3.37 31.43 -4.90
N LYS A 246 -4.38 32.27 -5.12
CA LYS A 246 -4.38 33.24 -6.24
C LYS A 246 -3.34 34.33 -6.04
N ASP A 247 -3.06 35.11 -7.07
CA ASP A 247 -1.99 36.11 -7.03
C ASP A 247 -2.28 37.24 -6.04
N GLU A 248 -3.53 37.68 -5.93
CA GLU A 248 -3.97 38.67 -4.95
C GLU A 248 -3.80 38.11 -3.53
N GLN A 249 -4.33 36.90 -3.28
CA GLN A 249 -4.22 36.23 -1.98
C GLN A 249 -2.77 35.98 -1.56
N PHE A 250 -1.89 35.65 -2.52
CA PHE A 250 -0.46 35.46 -2.26
C PHE A 250 0.22 36.78 -1.91
N SER A 251 -0.10 37.84 -2.66
CA SER A 251 0.42 39.18 -2.43
C SER A 251 0.00 39.72 -1.06
N ASP A 252 -1.29 39.66 -0.76
CA ASP A 252 -1.86 40.09 0.51
C ASP A 252 -1.23 39.34 1.69
N PHE A 253 -0.94 38.04 1.51
CA PHE A 253 -0.30 37.27 2.55
C PHE A 253 1.14 37.71 2.82
N LEU A 254 1.93 37.98 1.77
CA LEU A 254 3.30 38.47 1.91
C LEU A 254 3.34 39.86 2.57
N ASP A 255 2.39 40.73 2.21
CA ASP A 255 2.30 42.08 2.77
C ASP A 255 1.82 42.05 4.21
N TRP A 256 0.83 41.21 4.53
CA TRP A 256 0.40 40.97 5.91
C TRP A 256 1.56 40.48 6.77
N LEU A 257 2.38 39.56 6.27
CA LEU A 257 3.57 39.07 7.00
C LEU A 257 4.60 40.18 7.23
N GLN A 258 4.80 41.06 6.25
CA GLN A 258 5.71 42.20 6.37
C GLN A 258 5.23 43.21 7.41
N VAL A 259 3.97 43.64 7.32
CA VAL A 259 3.35 44.61 8.25
C VAL A 259 3.36 44.08 9.69
N ASN A 260 3.21 42.77 9.88
CA ASN A 260 3.23 42.14 11.19
C ASN A 260 4.64 41.73 11.66
N GLY A 261 5.71 42.22 11.02
CA GLY A 261 7.10 41.98 11.42
C GLY A 261 7.56 40.51 11.29
N LYS A 262 6.85 39.69 10.52
CA LYS A 262 7.12 38.24 10.36
C LYS A 262 8.07 37.96 9.20
N ASN A 263 9.15 38.74 9.08
CA ASN A 263 10.08 38.70 7.94
C ASN A 263 10.69 37.32 7.67
N GLN A 264 10.99 36.56 8.72
CA GLN A 264 11.52 35.19 8.59
C GLN A 264 10.50 34.23 7.96
N LEU A 265 9.21 34.35 8.34
CA LEU A 265 8.13 33.55 7.75
C LEU A 265 7.78 34.04 6.35
N ARG A 266 7.80 35.36 6.11
CA ARG A 266 7.66 35.98 4.79
C ARG A 266 8.67 35.41 3.81
N LEU A 267 9.94 35.32 4.20
CA LEU A 267 10.98 34.70 3.39
C LEU A 267 10.62 33.23 3.04
N ALA A 268 10.25 32.42 4.03
CA ALA A 268 9.91 31.02 3.81
C ALA A 268 8.68 30.85 2.89
N VAL A 269 7.64 31.65 3.12
CA VAL A 269 6.41 31.67 2.29
C VAL A 269 6.73 32.11 0.87
N GLY A 270 7.55 33.15 0.72
CA GLY A 270 8.03 33.65 -0.56
C GLY A 270 8.81 32.59 -1.33
N LEU A 271 9.80 31.94 -0.72
CA LEU A 271 10.55 30.88 -1.40
C LEU A 271 9.65 29.71 -1.84
N VAL A 272 8.68 29.30 -1.01
CA VAL A 272 7.72 28.25 -1.39
C VAL A 272 6.81 28.70 -2.54
N GLY A 273 6.25 29.90 -2.45
CA GLY A 273 5.28 30.43 -3.41
C GLY A 273 5.90 30.87 -4.74
N TYR A 274 7.05 31.54 -4.72
CA TYR A 274 7.71 32.02 -5.94
C TYR A 274 8.42 30.91 -6.71
N PHE A 275 9.07 29.97 -6.05
CA PHE A 275 9.85 28.90 -6.71
C PHE A 275 9.09 27.56 -6.78
N GLY A 276 7.85 27.55 -6.31
CA GLY A 276 7.01 26.35 -6.29
C GLY A 276 7.66 25.21 -5.51
N LEU A 277 8.30 25.49 -4.37
CA LEU A 277 8.97 24.48 -3.55
C LEU A 277 7.95 23.65 -2.75
N ARG A 278 8.31 22.42 -2.36
CA ARG A 278 7.58 21.74 -1.29
C ARG A 278 8.00 22.36 0.04
N GLU A 279 7.12 22.31 1.03
CA GLU A 279 7.41 22.85 2.36
C GLU A 279 8.65 22.17 2.97
N CYS A 280 8.82 20.86 2.75
CA CYS A 280 9.99 20.13 3.20
C CYS A 280 11.26 20.36 2.34
N GLU A 281 11.14 20.94 1.14
CA GLU A 281 12.28 21.32 0.29
C GLU A 281 13.02 22.54 0.84
N LEU A 282 12.46 23.28 1.80
CA LEU A 282 13.15 24.36 2.52
C LEU A 282 14.40 23.88 3.27
N ALA A 283 14.52 22.59 3.59
CA ALA A 283 15.73 22.00 4.16
C ALA A 283 16.83 21.71 3.11
N LEU A 284 16.51 21.88 1.82
CA LEU A 284 17.32 21.45 0.69
C LEU A 284 17.61 22.58 -0.29
N VAL A 285 17.31 23.83 0.10
CA VAL A 285 17.62 25.02 -0.69
C VAL A 285 19.11 25.30 -0.65
N MET A 286 19.69 25.52 -1.83
CA MET A 286 21.11 25.83 -2.02
C MET A 286 21.19 27.03 -2.96
N PRO A 287 21.14 28.27 -2.43
CA PRO A 287 21.52 29.44 -3.20
C PRO A 287 22.94 29.23 -3.72
N THR A 288 23.13 29.36 -5.03
CA THR A 288 24.38 29.07 -5.72
C THR A 288 24.71 30.23 -6.63
N GLU A 289 25.87 30.84 -6.44
CA GLU A 289 26.39 31.84 -7.38
C GLU A 289 26.85 31.15 -8.67
N THR A 290 26.48 31.74 -9.80
CA THR A 290 26.85 31.25 -11.13
C THR A 290 27.34 32.43 -11.97
N ALA A 291 27.93 32.15 -13.13
CA ALA A 291 28.31 33.20 -14.09
C ALA A 291 27.12 34.09 -14.51
N ASN A 292 25.89 33.59 -14.41
CA ASN A 292 24.66 34.29 -14.76
C ASN A 292 23.94 34.87 -13.53
N GLY A 293 24.65 35.04 -12.41
CA GLY A 293 24.11 35.54 -11.15
C GLY A 293 23.65 34.44 -10.18
N LEU A 294 22.96 34.86 -9.12
CA LEU A 294 22.46 33.98 -8.08
C LEU A 294 21.35 33.07 -8.61
N GLN A 295 21.43 31.77 -8.33
CA GLN A 295 20.41 30.78 -8.69
C GLN A 295 20.02 29.94 -7.49
N LEU A 296 18.79 29.43 -7.47
CA LEU A 296 18.35 28.48 -6.45
C LEU A 296 18.47 27.05 -6.97
N LYS A 297 19.40 26.27 -6.41
CA LYS A 297 19.43 24.82 -6.56
C LYS A 297 18.68 24.15 -5.41
N VAL A 298 17.99 23.04 -5.67
CA VAL A 298 17.20 22.34 -4.66
C VAL A 298 17.43 20.84 -4.74
N GLY A 299 17.76 20.22 -3.61
CA GLY A 299 17.90 18.77 -3.50
C GLY A 299 16.62 18.02 -3.85
N MET A 300 16.72 16.95 -4.64
CA MET A 300 15.57 16.15 -5.08
C MET A 300 15.13 15.05 -4.08
N GLN A 301 15.74 15.02 -2.89
CA GLN A 301 15.57 13.98 -1.87
C GLN A 301 14.52 14.30 -0.81
N ALA A 302 13.72 15.35 -0.95
CA ALA A 302 12.72 15.77 0.05
C ALA A 302 11.69 14.67 0.42
N LYS A 303 11.46 13.70 -0.47
CA LYS A 303 10.61 12.51 -0.23
C LYS A 303 11.39 11.24 0.15
N ALA A 304 12.72 11.29 0.16
CA ALA A 304 13.57 10.18 0.52
C ALA A 304 13.65 10.04 2.06
N ASN A 305 13.80 8.79 2.50
CA ASN A 305 14.24 8.46 3.84
C ASN A 305 15.65 7.87 3.68
N SER A 306 16.64 8.41 4.39
CA SER A 306 18.03 7.96 4.26
C SER A 306 18.20 6.48 4.59
N LYS A 307 17.37 5.94 5.51
CA LYS A 307 17.43 4.54 5.95
C LYS A 307 16.97 3.52 4.91
N THR A 308 16.26 3.96 3.88
CA THR A 308 15.67 3.06 2.86
C THR A 308 16.03 3.51 1.45
N ARG A 309 17.14 4.23 1.29
CA ARG A 309 17.57 4.77 0.00
C ARG A 309 18.53 3.78 -0.66
N SER A 310 18.07 3.05 -1.67
CA SER A 310 18.92 2.19 -2.49
C SER A 310 19.56 2.93 -3.68
N ALA A 311 18.95 4.04 -4.13
CA ALA A 311 19.44 4.81 -5.27
C ALA A 311 20.41 5.93 -4.84
N PRO A 312 21.40 6.28 -5.68
CA PRO A 312 22.28 7.43 -5.44
C PRO A 312 21.48 8.74 -5.35
N ALA A 313 22.08 9.74 -4.71
CA ALA A 313 21.49 11.07 -4.67
C ALA A 313 21.36 11.59 -6.11
N LYS A 314 20.16 12.04 -6.47
CA LYS A 314 19.97 12.77 -7.72
C LYS A 314 20.60 14.14 -7.60
N GLU A 315 21.14 14.63 -8.70
CA GLU A 315 21.65 16.00 -8.76
C GLU A 315 20.55 17.00 -8.37
N PRO A 316 20.91 18.09 -7.66
CA PRO A 316 19.98 19.16 -7.37
C PRO A 316 19.37 19.75 -8.65
N ARG A 317 18.07 20.02 -8.62
CA ARG A 317 17.40 20.72 -9.71
C ARG A 317 17.61 22.23 -9.57
N THR A 318 17.66 22.94 -10.69
CA THR A 318 17.50 24.40 -10.69
C THR A 318 16.03 24.74 -10.50
N ALA A 319 15.71 25.51 -9.46
CA ALA A 319 14.38 26.05 -9.22
C ALA A 319 14.21 27.36 -9.99
N MET A 320 13.17 27.43 -10.81
CA MET A 320 12.77 28.67 -11.48
C MET A 320 11.72 29.37 -10.64
N TYR A 321 11.71 30.70 -10.65
CA TYR A 321 10.67 31.49 -9.99
C TYR A 321 9.63 31.99 -11.00
N ALA A 322 8.42 32.28 -10.53
CA ALA A 322 7.35 32.90 -11.30
C ALA A 322 6.96 34.23 -10.66
N LYS A 323 7.05 35.32 -11.42
CA LYS A 323 6.67 36.67 -10.97
C LYS A 323 5.19 36.72 -10.58
N CYS A 324 4.86 37.51 -9.57
CA CYS A 324 3.49 37.71 -9.12
C CYS A 324 3.00 39.09 -9.59
N LYS A 325 1.83 39.14 -10.24
CA LYS A 325 1.24 40.40 -10.71
C LYS A 325 1.04 41.35 -9.52
N GLY A 326 1.36 42.63 -9.72
CA GLY A 326 1.24 43.66 -8.68
C GLY A 326 2.37 43.69 -7.66
N ARG A 327 3.41 42.85 -7.82
CA ARG A 327 4.59 42.82 -6.95
C ARG A 327 5.87 43.23 -7.69
N PRO A 328 6.93 43.68 -6.99
CA PRO A 328 8.19 44.04 -7.64
C PRO A 328 8.78 42.89 -8.46
N GLU A 329 9.35 43.23 -9.62
CA GLU A 329 9.80 42.26 -10.62
C GLU A 329 10.85 41.27 -10.08
N ASN A 330 11.76 41.76 -9.24
CA ASN A 330 12.90 41.01 -8.72
C ASN A 330 12.68 40.46 -7.30
N GLU A 331 11.48 40.61 -6.72
CA GLU A 331 11.27 40.32 -5.29
C GLU A 331 11.63 38.86 -4.90
N ALA A 332 11.36 37.90 -5.79
CA ALA A 332 11.74 36.50 -5.57
C ALA A 332 13.26 36.32 -5.43
N MET A 333 14.03 37.04 -6.26
CA MET A 333 15.49 37.01 -6.26
C MET A 333 16.06 37.82 -5.10
N ASP A 334 15.43 38.94 -4.73
CA ASP A 334 15.79 39.73 -3.55
C ASP A 334 15.63 38.90 -2.27
N MET A 335 14.52 38.16 -2.14
CA MET A 335 14.31 37.22 -1.04
C MET A 335 15.38 36.12 -1.03
N LEU A 336 15.74 35.56 -2.19
CA LEU A 336 16.81 34.58 -2.28
C LEU A 336 18.17 35.16 -1.86
N ALA A 337 18.48 36.39 -2.27
CA ALA A 337 19.70 37.09 -1.88
C ALA A 337 19.75 37.43 -0.38
N GLN A 338 18.62 37.84 0.21
CA GLN A 338 18.49 38.05 1.66
C GLN A 338 18.72 36.76 2.45
N TYR A 339 18.24 35.62 1.94
CA TYR A 339 18.53 34.32 2.54
C TYR A 339 20.00 33.93 2.37
N HIS A 340 20.56 34.11 1.17
CA HIS A 340 21.93 33.74 0.85
C HIS A 340 22.96 34.52 1.68
N SER A 341 22.77 35.82 1.82
CA SER A 341 23.61 36.71 2.65
C SER A 341 23.46 36.47 4.15
N GLY A 342 22.45 35.69 4.58
CA GLY A 342 22.12 35.51 5.99
C GLY A 342 21.40 36.71 6.63
N PHE A 343 21.09 37.76 5.85
CA PHE A 343 20.37 38.94 6.33
C PHE A 343 18.98 38.58 6.89
N VAL A 344 18.28 37.66 6.23
CA VAL A 344 17.06 37.05 6.77
C VAL A 344 17.24 35.53 6.84
N THR A 345 16.95 34.96 8.00
CA THR A 345 17.00 33.51 8.20
C THR A 345 15.60 32.91 8.32
N PHE A 346 15.50 31.60 8.20
CA PHE A 346 14.24 30.91 8.47
C PHE A 346 13.81 31.01 9.94
N PRO A 347 12.51 30.87 10.23
CA PRO A 347 12.02 30.88 11.61
C PRO A 347 12.72 29.84 12.49
N LYS A 348 12.98 30.19 13.75
CA LYS A 348 13.74 29.35 14.70
C LYS A 348 13.24 27.91 14.77
N ARG A 349 11.91 27.70 14.80
CA ARG A 349 11.29 26.37 14.83
C ARG A 349 11.60 25.57 13.56
N LEU A 350 11.60 26.22 12.40
CA LEU A 350 11.92 25.59 11.11
C LEU A 350 13.40 25.20 11.05
N ARG A 351 14.30 26.12 11.41
CA ARG A 351 15.76 25.85 11.48
C ARG A 351 16.08 24.65 12.37
N LYS A 352 15.49 24.59 13.58
CA LYS A 352 15.65 23.44 14.48
C LYS A 352 15.28 22.10 13.83
N GLN A 353 14.22 22.06 13.01
CA GLN A 353 13.87 20.82 12.31
C GLN A 353 14.82 20.52 11.15
N ILE A 354 15.30 21.54 10.44
CA ILE A 354 16.33 21.39 9.40
C ILE A 354 17.60 20.75 9.99
N ASP A 355 18.09 21.27 11.11
CA ASP A 355 19.29 20.74 11.80
C ASP A 355 19.12 19.28 12.26
N GLN A 356 17.88 18.87 12.53
CA GLN A 356 17.56 17.50 12.95
C GLN A 356 17.44 16.51 11.79
N VAL A 357 17.38 16.96 10.53
CA VAL A 357 17.21 16.09 9.36
C VAL A 357 18.31 15.03 9.28
N GLY A 358 19.58 15.42 9.49
CA GLY A 358 20.71 14.48 9.42
C GLY A 358 20.59 13.34 10.44
N LYS A 359 20.09 13.65 11.65
CA LYS A 359 19.88 12.66 12.73
C LYS A 359 18.62 11.80 12.49
N LYS A 360 17.52 12.41 12.05
CA LYS A 360 16.23 11.73 11.84
C LYS A 360 16.18 10.92 10.56
N GLY A 361 16.89 11.35 9.52
CA GLY A 361 16.93 10.69 8.21
C GLY A 361 15.72 10.96 7.32
N PHE A 362 14.88 11.96 7.62
CA PHE A 362 13.72 12.34 6.80
C PHE A 362 13.37 13.83 6.96
N PHE A 363 12.63 14.38 5.99
CA PHE A 363 12.34 15.81 5.87
C PHE A 363 10.91 16.23 6.29
N ARG A 364 10.05 15.28 6.67
CA ARG A 364 8.62 15.56 6.96
C ARG A 364 8.44 16.65 8.01
N ASP A 365 9.19 16.56 9.11
CA ASP A 365 9.02 17.46 10.25
C ASP A 365 9.34 18.93 9.90
N VAL A 366 10.16 19.16 8.87
CA VAL A 366 10.42 20.50 8.31
C VAL A 366 9.15 21.06 7.68
N GLY A 367 8.48 20.26 6.86
CA GLY A 367 7.21 20.64 6.23
C GLY A 367 6.09 20.85 7.24
N ASP A 368 6.02 20.02 8.28
CA ASP A 368 5.05 20.16 9.37
C ASP A 368 5.31 21.46 10.16
N ALA A 369 6.57 21.75 10.51
CA ALA A 369 6.94 22.96 11.23
C ALA A 369 6.69 24.26 10.43
N PHE A 370 6.87 24.22 9.11
CA PHE A 370 6.46 25.33 8.24
C PHE A 370 4.93 25.48 8.22
N SER A 371 4.22 24.37 8.01
CA SER A 371 2.75 24.35 7.92
C SER A 371 2.08 24.87 9.19
N GLU A 372 2.58 24.50 10.37
CA GLU A 372 2.08 24.98 11.64
C GLU A 372 2.24 26.50 11.79
N GLN A 373 3.38 27.04 11.36
CA GLN A 373 3.62 28.48 11.43
C GLN A 373 2.69 29.26 10.50
N VAL A 374 2.52 28.80 9.26
CA VAL A 374 1.55 29.39 8.32
C VAL A 374 0.14 29.36 8.91
N LYS A 375 -0.33 28.19 9.37
CA LYS A 375 -1.66 28.01 9.97
C LYS A 375 -1.89 28.81 11.25
N SER A 376 -0.81 29.14 11.98
CA SER A 376 -0.91 29.95 13.20
C SER A 376 -1.18 31.43 12.94
N THR A 377 -0.92 31.91 11.72
CA THR A 377 -1.13 33.32 11.36
C THR A 377 -2.60 33.68 11.32
N GLN A 378 -2.93 34.93 11.67
CA GLN A 378 -4.32 35.39 11.64
C GLN A 378 -4.85 35.44 10.20
N PHE A 379 -4.03 35.93 9.25
CA PHE A 379 -4.35 35.90 7.82
C PHE A 379 -4.80 34.51 7.35
N TRP A 380 -4.02 33.46 7.67
CA TRP A 380 -4.37 32.11 7.24
C TRP A 380 -5.63 31.58 7.91
N LYS A 381 -5.86 31.90 9.18
CA LYS A 381 -7.09 31.55 9.89
C LYS A 381 -8.31 32.20 9.25
N ASP A 382 -8.20 33.46 8.82
CA ASP A 382 -9.27 34.19 8.17
C ASP A 382 -9.51 33.69 6.74
N LEU A 383 -8.44 33.39 6.00
CA LEU A 383 -8.54 32.76 4.68
C LEU A 383 -9.24 31.39 4.73
N ILE A 384 -9.00 30.57 5.77
CA ILE A 384 -9.70 29.28 5.91
C ILE A 384 -11.21 29.47 6.16
N LYS A 385 -11.64 30.59 6.77
CA LYS A 385 -13.07 30.85 6.97
C LYS A 385 -13.79 31.06 5.64
N THR A 386 -13.13 31.69 4.67
CA THR A 386 -13.69 31.94 3.33
C THR A 386 -13.43 30.79 2.37
N GLU A 387 -12.26 30.15 2.46
CA GLU A 387 -11.84 29.02 1.63
C GLU A 387 -11.39 27.83 2.51
N PRO A 388 -12.33 27.03 3.04
CA PRO A 388 -12.03 25.95 3.99
C PRO A 388 -11.11 24.85 3.46
N GLU A 389 -10.99 24.70 2.14
CA GLU A 389 -10.15 23.68 1.50
C GLU A 389 -8.68 24.11 1.34
N MET A 390 -8.34 25.36 1.65
CA MET A 390 -7.00 25.93 1.50
C MET A 390 -5.98 25.24 2.44
N LYS A 391 -4.77 24.96 1.93
CA LYS A 391 -3.71 24.27 2.69
C LYS A 391 -2.37 24.97 2.47
N PRO A 392 -1.38 24.86 3.38
CA PRO A 392 -0.06 25.46 3.14
C PRO A 392 0.58 25.05 1.81
N ASN A 393 0.34 23.82 1.35
CA ASN A 393 0.78 23.34 0.03
C ASN A 393 0.16 24.13 -1.14
N SER A 394 -0.95 24.85 -0.93
CA SER A 394 -1.54 25.77 -1.91
C SER A 394 -0.56 26.86 -2.37
N LEU A 395 0.44 27.22 -1.56
CA LEU A 395 1.54 28.11 -1.98
C LEU A 395 2.35 27.50 -3.14
N ARG A 396 2.66 26.20 -3.07
CA ARG A 396 3.31 25.49 -4.18
C ARG A 396 2.42 25.43 -5.42
N HIS A 397 1.11 25.26 -5.22
CA HIS A 397 0.14 25.27 -6.31
C HIS A 397 -0.03 26.68 -6.91
N SER A 398 0.16 27.75 -6.12
CA SER A 398 0.17 29.15 -6.56
C SER A 398 1.22 29.40 -7.64
N PHE A 399 2.44 28.87 -7.47
CA PHE A 399 3.46 28.89 -8.52
C PHE A 399 2.97 28.26 -9.82
N ALA A 400 2.43 27.03 -9.72
CA ALA A 400 1.96 26.28 -10.88
C ALA A 400 0.76 26.96 -11.55
N TRP A 401 -0.11 27.61 -10.78
CA TRP A 401 -1.17 28.44 -11.30
C TRP A 401 -0.60 29.61 -12.09
N ARG A 402 0.34 30.38 -11.53
CA ARG A 402 0.95 31.52 -12.22
C ARG A 402 1.54 31.18 -13.57
N VAL A 403 2.39 30.16 -13.63
CA VAL A 403 3.10 29.77 -14.86
C VAL A 403 2.19 29.18 -15.93
N HIS A 404 1.00 28.68 -15.54
CA HIS A 404 0.05 28.10 -16.49
C HIS A 404 -1.10 29.04 -16.84
N GLN A 405 -1.51 29.95 -15.95
CA GLN A 405 -2.78 30.70 -16.06
C GLN A 405 -2.60 32.21 -15.98
N SER A 406 -1.63 32.72 -15.22
CA SER A 406 -1.46 34.16 -15.01
C SER A 406 -0.62 34.85 -16.10
N THR A 407 -0.18 34.13 -17.14
CA THR A 407 0.70 34.66 -18.20
C THR A 407 0.14 34.40 -19.60
N GLU A 408 0.38 35.33 -20.52
CA GLU A 408 0.07 35.16 -21.95
C GLU A 408 1.04 34.16 -22.61
N MET A 409 2.26 34.06 -22.09
CA MET A 409 3.24 33.07 -22.55
C MET A 409 2.89 31.67 -22.05
N ILE A 410 2.81 30.71 -22.96
CA ILE A 410 2.62 29.29 -22.64
C ILE A 410 3.98 28.70 -22.24
N VAL A 411 4.19 28.46 -20.94
CA VAL A 411 5.38 27.73 -20.49
C VAL A 411 5.19 26.23 -20.78
N PRO A 412 6.13 25.55 -21.46
CA PRO A 412 6.02 24.11 -21.69
C PRO A 412 5.88 23.35 -20.36
N THR A 413 4.86 22.51 -20.26
CA THR A 413 4.54 21.71 -19.07
C THR A 413 5.71 20.83 -18.59
N ARG A 414 6.57 20.37 -19.52
CA ARG A 414 7.83 19.67 -19.20
C ARG A 414 8.85 20.56 -18.45
N ALA A 415 8.94 21.84 -18.81
CA ALA A 415 9.84 22.80 -18.17
C ALA A 415 9.34 23.12 -16.75
N VAL A 416 8.04 23.36 -16.58
CA VAL A 416 7.44 23.55 -15.25
C VAL A 416 7.61 22.30 -14.39
N ALA A 417 7.39 21.10 -14.96
CA ALA A 417 7.62 19.85 -14.25
C ALA A 417 9.06 19.71 -13.75
N ALA A 418 10.05 20.03 -14.60
CA ALA A 418 11.46 20.02 -14.22
C ALA A 418 11.76 21.02 -13.10
N ALA A 419 11.30 22.27 -13.23
CA ALA A 419 11.47 23.31 -12.21
C ALA A 419 10.89 22.90 -10.85
N MET A 420 9.75 22.21 -10.83
CA MET A 420 9.11 21.70 -9.61
C MET A 420 9.68 20.37 -9.11
N GLY A 421 10.54 19.68 -9.87
CA GLY A 421 11.02 18.34 -9.54
C GLY A 421 9.91 17.27 -9.61
N HIS A 422 9.09 17.31 -10.66
CA HIS A 422 8.08 16.32 -11.00
C HIS A 422 8.52 15.50 -12.23
N THR A 423 8.05 14.26 -12.33
CA THR A 423 7.93 13.63 -13.66
C THR A 423 6.82 14.32 -14.43
N HIS A 424 6.95 14.39 -15.76
CA HIS A 424 5.97 15.06 -16.60
C HIS A 424 4.54 14.50 -16.40
N GLN A 425 4.38 13.17 -16.36
CA GLN A 425 3.10 12.51 -16.08
C GLN A 425 2.50 12.90 -14.71
N THR A 426 3.34 13.01 -13.67
CA THR A 426 2.88 13.45 -12.35
C THR A 426 2.39 14.89 -12.41
N HIS A 427 3.12 15.76 -13.11
CA HIS A 427 2.73 17.16 -13.24
C HIS A 427 1.37 17.30 -13.96
N MET A 428 1.21 16.66 -15.12
CA MET A 428 -0.05 16.68 -15.89
C MET A 428 -1.25 16.21 -15.06
N ARG A 429 -1.12 15.10 -14.32
CA ARG A 429 -2.18 14.59 -13.44
C ARG A 429 -2.73 15.64 -12.46
N TYR A 430 -1.89 16.53 -11.96
CA TYR A 430 -2.29 17.54 -10.98
C TYR A 430 -2.69 18.88 -11.59
N TYR A 431 -2.08 19.29 -12.72
CA TYR A 431 -2.17 20.67 -13.22
C TYR A 431 -2.85 20.82 -14.59
N ALA A 432 -3.10 19.74 -15.32
CA ALA A 432 -3.71 19.83 -16.66
C ALA A 432 -5.14 20.40 -16.66
N GLU A 433 -5.83 20.33 -15.52
CA GLU A 433 -7.20 20.86 -15.36
C GLU A 433 -7.23 22.36 -15.06
N PHE A 434 -6.08 23.00 -14.88
CA PHE A 434 -6.07 24.44 -14.61
C PHE A 434 -6.37 25.27 -15.86
N ILE A 435 -6.39 24.66 -17.06
CA ILE A 435 -6.59 25.37 -18.32
C ILE A 435 -8.04 25.88 -18.45
N ASP A 436 -8.16 27.21 -18.54
CA ASP A 436 -9.43 27.88 -18.84
C ASP A 436 -9.79 27.67 -20.32
N PRO A 437 -11.05 27.30 -20.67
CA PRO A 437 -11.52 27.25 -22.05
C PRO A 437 -11.20 28.52 -22.87
N ASP A 438 -11.26 29.71 -22.25
CA ASP A 438 -10.92 30.96 -22.95
C ASP A 438 -9.42 31.05 -23.23
N GLN A 439 -8.58 30.49 -22.34
CA GLN A 439 -7.15 30.36 -22.60
C GLN A 439 -6.89 29.39 -23.76
N VAL A 440 -7.60 28.26 -23.82
CA VAL A 440 -7.51 27.33 -24.96
C VAL A 440 -7.80 28.06 -26.27
N ARG A 441 -8.90 28.83 -26.31
CA ARG A 441 -9.28 29.60 -27.50
C ARG A 441 -8.17 30.58 -27.91
N LYS A 442 -7.70 31.42 -26.97
CA LYS A 442 -6.63 32.40 -27.22
C LYS A 442 -5.34 31.76 -27.72
N VAL A 443 -4.94 30.63 -27.15
CA VAL A 443 -3.74 29.89 -27.58
C VAL A 443 -3.86 29.43 -29.03
N PHE A 444 -5.02 28.91 -29.43
CA PHE A 444 -5.26 28.50 -30.81
C PHE A 444 -5.37 29.69 -31.77
N GLU A 445 -5.96 30.80 -31.33
CA GLU A 445 -5.99 32.06 -32.09
C GLU A 445 -4.57 32.60 -32.34
N GLN A 446 -3.74 32.69 -31.31
CA GLN A 446 -2.34 33.12 -31.42
C GLN A 446 -1.51 32.19 -32.30
N PHE A 447 -1.69 30.87 -32.17
CA PHE A 447 -1.04 29.90 -33.04
C PHE A 447 -1.40 30.15 -34.51
N ASN A 448 -2.69 30.28 -34.81
CA ASN A 448 -3.15 30.52 -36.18
C ASN A 448 -2.65 31.87 -36.73
N GLN A 449 -2.62 32.93 -35.91
CA GLN A 449 -2.05 34.22 -36.28
C GLN A 449 -0.55 34.12 -36.57
N SER A 450 0.21 33.38 -35.75
CA SER A 450 1.65 33.19 -35.93
C SER A 450 1.99 32.38 -37.18
N VAL A 451 1.12 31.45 -37.58
CA VAL A 451 1.26 30.66 -38.83
C VAL A 451 0.94 31.52 -40.07
N HIS A 452 0.14 32.57 -39.94
CA HIS A 452 -0.11 33.51 -41.05
C HIS A 452 0.96 34.59 -41.19
N SER A 453 1.80 34.77 -40.17
CA SER A 453 2.86 35.79 -40.12
C SER A 453 4.29 35.20 -40.22
N ALA A 454 4.40 33.88 -40.38
CA ALA A 454 5.61 33.14 -40.72
C ALA A 454 5.53 32.65 -42.16
#